data_AF-A0A1F7TQ00-F1
#
_entry.id   AF-A0A1F7TQ00-F1
#
_cell.length_a   1.000
_cell.length_b   1.000
_cell.length_c   1.000
_cell.angle_alpha   90.00
_cell.angle_beta   90.00
_cell.angle_gamma   90.00
#
_symmetry.space_group_name_H-M   'P 1'
#
loop_
_entity.id
_entity.type
_entity.pdbx_description
1 polymer ?
#
loop_
_entity_poly.entity_id
_entity_poly.type
_entity_poly.pdbx_seq_one_letter_code
_entity_poly.pdbx_strand_id
1 'polypeptide(L)' 'MLAGLALAGALWAAPAPARGADGPPRQGEKAPFFDIQGFDSRSLIGKKNLLLVFYRGHF' A
#
# COMPACT_ATOMS: atom_id res chain seq x y z
N MET A 1 2.59 -12.03 42.79
CA MET A 1 3.52 -11.21 41.98
C MET A 1 3.64 -11.70 40.52
N LEU A 2 2.55 -12.14 39.88
CA LEU A 2 2.60 -12.75 38.52
C LEU A 2 1.64 -12.13 37.50
N ALA A 3 0.72 -11.26 37.92
CA ALA A 3 -0.24 -10.61 37.00
C ALA A 3 0.39 -9.51 36.12
N GLY A 4 1.55 -8.96 36.50
CA GLY A 4 2.20 -7.87 35.76
C GLY A 4 2.98 -8.31 34.52
N LEU A 5 3.40 -9.58 34.44
CA LEU A 5 4.25 -10.07 33.35
C LEU A 5 3.45 -10.41 32.08
N ALA A 6 2.18 -10.79 32.22
CA ALA A 6 1.31 -11.16 31.10
C ALA A 6 0.87 -9.95 30.26
N LEU A 7 0.72 -8.77 30.89
CA LEU A 7 0.29 -7.55 30.20
C LEU A 7 1.39 -6.96 29.30
N ALA A 8 2.65 -7.14 29.68
CA ALA A 8 3.80 -6.65 28.90
C ALA A 8 4.03 -7.47 27.61
N GLY A 9 3.76 -8.78 27.63
CA GLY A 9 3.87 -9.63 26.43
C GLY A 9 2.77 -9.38 25.40
N ALA A 10 1.57 -9.02 25.84
CA ALA A 10 0.43 -8.77 24.95
C ALA A 10 0.60 -7.51 24.07
N LEU A 11 1.33 -6.50 24.57
CA LEU A 11 1.60 -5.26 23.81
C LEU A 11 2.64 -5.45 22.70
N TRP A 12 3.50 -6.48 22.79
CA TRP A 12 4.56 -6.70 21.80
C TRP A 12 4.11 -7.56 20.61
N ALA A 13 3.04 -8.32 20.78
CA ALA A 13 2.44 -9.16 19.74
C ALA A 13 1.29 -8.48 18.99
N ALA A 14 0.93 -7.24 19.34
CA ALA A 14 -0.04 -6.49 18.58
C ALA A 14 0.56 -6.19 17.19
N PRO A 15 -0.08 -6.63 16.09
CA PRO A 15 0.40 -6.29 14.76
C PRO A 15 0.49 -4.77 14.67
N ALA A 16 1.70 -4.26 14.37
CA ALA A 16 1.87 -2.84 14.15
C ALA A 16 0.83 -2.39 13.12
N PRO A 17 0.12 -1.27 13.35
CA PRO A 17 -0.82 -0.77 12.36
C PRO A 17 -0.04 -0.64 11.06
N ALA A 18 -0.48 -1.37 10.03
CA ALA A 18 0.09 -1.22 8.71
C ALA A 18 -0.01 0.27 8.40
N ARG A 19 1.14 0.95 8.28
CA ARG A 19 1.19 2.31 7.75
C ARG A 19 0.60 2.21 6.36
N GLY A 20 -0.69 2.46 6.24
CA GLY A 20 -1.36 2.54 4.96
C GLY A 20 -0.63 3.61 4.16
N ALA A 21 -0.33 3.30 2.90
CA ALA A 21 0.03 4.30 1.90
C ALA A 21 -0.91 5.52 2.01
N ASP A 22 -0.44 6.69 1.58
CA ASP A 22 -1.00 8.06 1.73
C ASP A 22 -2.45 8.30 1.23
N GLY A 23 -3.32 7.29 1.31
CA GLY A 23 -4.68 7.27 0.80
C GLY A 23 -4.75 6.76 -0.64
N PRO A 24 -5.98 6.53 -1.12
CA PRO A 24 -6.21 6.29 -2.54
C PRO A 24 -5.83 7.54 -3.36
N PRO A 25 -5.41 7.37 -4.64
CA PRO A 25 -5.16 8.50 -5.52
C PRO A 25 -6.44 9.32 -5.70
N ARG A 26 -6.30 10.65 -5.71
CA ARG A 26 -7.44 11.58 -5.87
C ARG A 26 -7.60 12.00 -7.31
N GLN A 27 -8.84 12.21 -7.74
CA GLN A 27 -9.14 12.69 -9.08
C GLN A 27 -8.57 14.10 -9.29
N GLY A 28 -7.97 14.33 -10.46
CA GLY A 28 -7.37 15.63 -10.82
C GLY A 28 -5.96 15.84 -10.26
N GLU A 29 -5.55 15.05 -9.26
CA GLU A 29 -4.15 15.00 -8.83
C GLU A 29 -3.33 14.15 -9.81
N LYS A 30 -2.01 14.40 -9.81
CA LYS A 30 -1.09 13.62 -10.64
C LYS A 30 -1.07 12.16 -10.16
N ALA A 31 -1.30 11.23 -11.06
CA ALA A 31 -1.24 9.80 -10.74
C ALA A 31 0.17 9.41 -10.21
N PRO A 32 0.26 8.54 -9.19
CA PRO A 32 1.53 8.05 -8.68
C PRO A 32 2.34 7.31 -9.75
N PHE A 33 3.66 7.41 -9.67
CA PHE A 33 4.54 6.60 -10.50
C PHE A 33 4.61 5.16 -9.98
N PHE A 34 4.73 4.23 -10.91
CA PHE A 34 4.83 2.81 -10.60
C PHE A 34 5.78 2.14 -11.58
N ASP A 35 6.46 1.11 -11.07
CA ASP A 35 7.20 0.13 -11.84
C ASP A 35 6.58 -1.24 -11.54
N ILE A 36 6.05 -1.90 -12.58
CA ILE A 36 5.45 -3.22 -12.46
C ILE A 36 6.07 -4.10 -13.53
N GLN A 37 6.83 -5.12 -13.12
CA GLN A 37 7.49 -6.08 -14.04
C GLN A 37 8.34 -5.38 -15.13
N GLY A 38 9.04 -4.29 -14.80
CA GLY A 38 9.89 -3.55 -15.73
C GLY A 38 9.12 -2.56 -16.61
N PHE A 39 7.83 -2.39 -16.38
CA PHE A 39 7.05 -1.31 -16.98
C PHE A 39 7.12 -0.06 -16.10
N ASP A 40 7.92 0.94 -16.51
CA ASP A 40 8.01 2.24 -15.85
C ASP A 40 7.00 3.25 -16.44
N SER A 41 6.04 3.67 -15.60
CA SER A 41 5.00 4.63 -16.01
C SER A 41 5.51 6.04 -16.32
N ARG A 42 6.72 6.40 -15.87
CA ARG A 42 7.34 7.71 -16.16
C ARG A 42 7.59 7.91 -17.65
N SER A 43 7.88 6.83 -18.37
CA SER A 43 8.16 6.87 -19.81
C SER A 43 6.96 7.31 -20.66
N LEU A 44 5.75 7.27 -20.10
CA LEU A 44 4.47 7.51 -20.76
C LEU A 44 3.80 8.85 -20.42
N ILE A 45 4.39 9.62 -19.50
CA ILE A 45 3.88 10.93 -19.10
C ILE A 45 3.70 11.81 -20.34
N GLY A 46 2.49 12.37 -20.51
CA GLY A 46 2.17 13.31 -21.60
C GLY A 46 2.13 12.70 -23.00
N LYS A 47 2.33 11.38 -23.13
CA LYS A 47 2.32 10.69 -24.43
C LYS A 47 1.01 9.95 -24.69
N LYS A 48 0.43 9.34 -23.65
CA LYS A 48 -0.76 8.48 -23.75
C LYS A 48 -1.59 8.52 -22.47
N ASN A 49 -2.88 8.20 -22.60
CA ASN A 49 -3.74 7.88 -21.46
C ASN A 49 -3.48 6.43 -21.02
N LEU A 50 -3.48 6.19 -19.71
CA LEU A 50 -3.23 4.89 -19.10
C LEU A 50 -4.49 4.41 -18.35
N LEU A 51 -4.84 3.14 -18.55
CA LEU A 51 -5.87 2.44 -17.78
C LEU A 51 -5.18 1.36 -16.94
N LEU A 52 -5.33 1.44 -15.61
CA LEU A 52 -4.76 0.48 -14.68
C LEU A 52 -5.88 -0.35 -14.06
N VAL A 53 -5.82 -1.68 -14.25
CA VAL A 53 -6.85 -2.61 -13.77
C VAL A 53 -6.25 -3.45 -12.64
N PHE A 54 -6.80 -3.30 -11.44
CA PHE A 54 -6.44 -4.14 -10.30
C PHE A 54 -7.38 -5.33 -10.25
N TYR A 55 -6.83 -6.53 -10.44
CA TYR A 55 -7.59 -7.77 -10.35
C TYR A 55 -6.95 -8.69 -9.31
N ARG A 56 -7.76 -9.19 -8.38
CA ARG A 56 -7.38 -10.22 -7.42
C ARG A 56 -8.20 -11.47 -7.72
N GLY A 57 -7.55 -12.48 -8.29
CA GLY A 57 -8.17 -13.78 -8.53
C GLY A 57 -8.42 -14.50 -7.20
N HIS A 58 -9.63 -15.03 -7.04
CA HIS A 58 -9.95 -16.05 -6.04
C HIS A 58 -10.14 -17.34 -6.82
N PHE A 59 -9.10 -18.18 -6.87
CA PHE A 59 -9.13 -19.49 -7.49
C PHE A 59 -9.45 -20.55 -6.44
#